data_AF-A0A662I6W4-F1
#
_entry.id   AF-A0A662I6W4-F1
#
_cell.length_a   1.000
_cell.length_b   1.000
_cell.length_c   1.000
_cell.angle_alpha   90.00
_cell.angle_beta   90.00
_cell.angle_gamma   90.00
#
_symmetry.space_group_name_H-M   'P 1'
#
loop_
_entity.id
_entity.type
_entity.pdbx_description
1 polymer ?
#
loop_
_entity_poly.entity_id
_entity_poly.type
_entity_poly.pdbx_seq_one_letter_code
_entity_poly.pdbx_strand_id
1 'polypeptide(L)'
;MIGTAKRYLEALLEPKFLSYVIIFVAALLLGGILYALVVASPRELQAFIIQHNLYQSLTEVIVTAISYIFGAFSIVYMYSALKKKTEESLKMAGLSVLLLLITFLMLSYLYYLKIYAR
;
A
#
# COMPACT_ATOMS: atom_id res chain seq x y z
N MET A 1 23.54 -9.09 -20.84
CA MET A 1 22.34 -8.42 -20.28
C MET A 1 21.19 -9.38 -19.97
N ILE A 2 20.94 -10.43 -20.77
CA ILE A 2 19.85 -11.42 -20.54
C ILE A 2 20.04 -12.24 -19.25
N GLY A 3 21.28 -12.63 -18.90
CA GLY A 3 21.55 -13.40 -17.67
C GLY A 3 21.30 -12.65 -16.36
N THR A 4 21.42 -11.32 -16.38
CA THR A 4 21.17 -10.47 -15.21
C THR A 4 19.67 -10.33 -14.96
N ALA A 5 18.88 -10.09 -16.01
CA ALA A 5 17.43 -10.01 -15.91
C ALA A 5 16.79 -11.33 -15.41
N LYS A 6 17.33 -12.47 -15.85
CA LYS A 6 16.88 -13.79 -15.39
C LYS A 6 17.15 -14.02 -13.90
N ARG A 7 18.32 -13.60 -13.39
CA ARG A 7 18.63 -13.66 -11.95
C ARG A 7 17.73 -12.75 -11.11
N TYR A 8 17.37 -11.56 -11.61
CA TYR A 8 16.42 -10.70 -10.91
C TYR A 8 15.00 -11.29 -10.88
N LEU A 9 14.57 -11.92 -11.98
CA LEU A 9 13.31 -12.65 -12.04
C LEU A 9 13.27 -13.83 -11.08
N GLU A 10 14.35 -14.62 -11.02
CA GLU A 10 14.49 -15.73 -10.09
C GLU A 10 14.49 -15.25 -8.63
N ALA A 11 15.15 -14.12 -8.32
CA ALA A 11 15.12 -13.51 -7.00
C ALA A 11 13.73 -12.95 -6.61
N LEU A 12 12.99 -12.38 -7.56
CA LEU A 12 11.61 -11.93 -7.37
C LEU A 12 10.64 -13.09 -7.11
N LEU A 13 10.94 -14.27 -7.66
CA LEU A 13 10.17 -15.51 -7.50
C LEU A 13 10.48 -16.24 -6.18
N GLU A 14 11.47 -15.81 -5.40
CA GLU A 14 11.66 -16.34 -4.06
C GLU A 14 10.39 -16.09 -3.20
N PRO A 15 9.93 -17.08 -2.41
CA PRO A 15 8.65 -16.99 -1.71
C PRO A 15 8.48 -15.74 -0.84
N LYS A 16 9.59 -15.25 -0.25
CA LYS A 16 9.62 -14.05 0.58
C LYS A 16 9.40 -12.77 -0.24
N PHE A 17 10.08 -12.64 -1.38
CA PHE A 17 9.92 -11.49 -2.26
C PHE A 17 8.55 -11.50 -2.95
N LEU A 18 8.09 -12.67 -3.38
CA LEU A 18 6.75 -12.84 -3.92
C LEU A 18 5.66 -12.40 -2.93
N SER A 19 5.82 -12.75 -1.65
CA SER A 19 4.89 -12.31 -0.59
C SER A 19 4.83 -10.78 -0.45
N TYR A 20 5.97 -10.09 -0.54
CA TYR A 20 6.01 -8.63 -0.51
C TYR A 20 5.39 -7.99 -1.75
N VAL A 21 5.62 -8.57 -2.93
CA VAL A 21 4.99 -8.12 -4.18
C VAL A 21 3.47 -8.30 -4.10
N ILE A 22 2.98 -9.43 -3.57
CA ILE A 22 1.54 -9.67 -3.38
C ILE A 22 0.93 -8.64 -2.43
N ILE A 23 1.58 -8.36 -1.30
CA ILE A 23 1.12 -7.34 -0.35
C ILE A 23 1.04 -5.97 -1.02
N PHE A 24 2.06 -5.59 -1.77
CA PHE A 24 2.11 -4.32 -2.47
C PHE A 24 0.99 -4.21 -3.52
N VAL A 25 0.81 -5.21 -4.37
CA VAL A 25 -0.24 -5.23 -5.40
C VAL A 25 -1.64 -5.23 -4.76
N ALA A 26 -1.87 -6.02 -3.72
CA ALA A 26 -3.14 -6.05 -3.01
C ALA A 26 -3.46 -4.69 -2.39
N ALA A 27 -2.48 -4.03 -1.78
CA ALA A 27 -2.65 -2.70 -1.19
C ALA A 27 -2.96 -1.63 -2.24
N LEU A 28 -2.38 -1.70 -3.44
CA LEU A 28 -2.73 -0.81 -4.55
C LEU A 28 -4.16 -1.02 -5.05
N LEU A 29 -4.58 -2.28 -5.20
CA LEU A 29 -5.93 -2.63 -5.63
C LEU A 29 -6.98 -2.17 -4.60
N LEU A 30 -6.74 -2.45 -3.32
CA LEU A 30 -7.61 -2.00 -2.22
C LEU A 30 -7.57 -0.47 -2.04
N GLY A 31 -6.43 0.16 -2.32
CA GLY A 31 -6.26 1.62 -2.27
C GLY A 31 -7.03 2.37 -3.35
N GLY A 32 -7.64 1.66 -4.30
CA GLY A 32 -8.50 2.26 -5.31
C GLY A 32 -7.77 2.71 -6.57
N ILE A 33 -6.60 2.12 -6.88
CA ILE A 33 -5.87 2.47 -8.12
C ILE A 33 -6.69 2.26 -9.40
N LEU A 34 -7.64 1.33 -9.36
CA LEU A 34 -8.60 1.12 -10.44
C LEU A 34 -9.48 2.36 -10.67
N TYR A 35 -9.90 3.07 -9.62
CA TYR A 35 -10.66 4.31 -9.76
C TYR A 35 -9.82 5.42 -10.39
N ALA A 36 -8.54 5.53 -10.02
CA ALA A 36 -7.62 6.49 -10.62
C ALA A 36 -7.40 6.23 -12.11
N LEU A 37 -7.25 4.96 -12.51
CA LEU A 37 -7.13 4.57 -13.92
C LEU A 37 -8.43 4.81 -14.70
N VAL A 38 -9.59 4.61 -14.06
CA VAL A 38 -10.89 4.82 -14.70
C VAL A 38 -11.21 6.29 -14.89
N VAL A 39 -10.83 7.17 -13.96
CA VAL A 39 -10.94 8.63 -14.14
C VAL A 39 -10.15 9.12 -15.36
N ALA A 40 -9.07 8.43 -15.74
CA ALA A 40 -8.31 8.68 -16.97
C ALA A 40 -8.92 8.05 -18.24
N SER A 41 -10.06 7.36 -18.14
CA SER A 41 -10.69 6.57 -19.20
C SER A 41 -12.09 7.14 -19.59
N PRO A 42 -12.79 6.60 -20.62
CA PRO A 42 -13.89 7.27 -21.34
C PRO A 42 -15.07 7.79 -20.49
N ARG A 43 -15.78 8.79 -21.02
CA ARG A 43 -16.90 9.52 -20.39
C ARG A 43 -17.99 8.63 -19.76
N GLU A 44 -18.26 7.46 -20.33
CA GLU A 44 -19.31 6.54 -19.85
C GLU A 44 -19.00 5.92 -18.48
N LEU A 45 -17.73 5.55 -18.23
CA LEU A 45 -17.32 5.05 -16.92
C LEU A 45 -17.25 6.17 -15.88
N GLN A 46 -16.87 7.38 -16.29
CA GLN A 46 -16.90 8.54 -15.41
C GLN A 46 -18.34 8.86 -14.95
N ALA A 47 -19.32 8.77 -15.85
CA ALA A 47 -20.73 8.98 -15.53
C ALA A 47 -21.26 7.99 -14.49
N PHE A 48 -20.90 6.71 -14.60
CA PHE A 48 -21.27 5.68 -13.61
C PHE A 48 -20.70 5.98 -12.21
N ILE A 49 -19.43 6.39 -12.13
CA ILE A 49 -18.75 6.73 -10.86
C ILE A 49 -19.38 7.96 -10.20
N ILE A 50 -19.66 9.00 -10.99
CA ILE A 50 -20.27 10.25 -10.50
C ILE A 50 -21.68 9.98 -9.99
N GLN A 51 -22.47 9.18 -10.71
CA GLN A 51 -23.86 8.89 -10.34
C GLN A 51 -23.99 8.14 -9.00
N HIS A 52 -22.98 7.37 -8.60
CA HIS A 52 -22.98 6.62 -7.34
C HIS A 52 -22.19 7.31 -6.22
N ASN A 53 -21.71 8.55 -6.42
CA ASN A 53 -20.86 9.30 -5.48
C ASN A 53 -19.63 8.49 -5.01
N LEU A 54 -19.14 7.58 -5.86
CA LEU A 54 -17.98 6.72 -5.60
C LEU A 54 -16.66 7.44 -5.92
N TYR A 55 -16.69 8.78 -6.03
CA TYR A 55 -15.53 9.55 -6.44
C TYR A 55 -14.53 9.62 -5.28
N GLN A 56 -13.35 9.05 -5.53
CA GLN A 56 -12.17 9.17 -4.68
C GLN A 56 -11.16 10.02 -5.44
N SER A 57 -10.72 11.13 -4.86
CA SER A 57 -9.71 11.99 -5.45
C SER A 57 -8.37 11.25 -5.57
N LEU A 58 -7.51 11.68 -6.50
CA LEU A 58 -6.18 11.09 -6.66
C LEU A 58 -5.38 11.14 -5.34
N THR A 59 -5.50 12.23 -4.58
CA THR A 59 -4.90 12.38 -3.25
C THR A 59 -5.43 11.33 -2.27
N GLU A 60 -6.74 11.12 -2.21
CA GLU A 60 -7.35 10.09 -1.36
C GLU A 60 -6.88 8.68 -1.76
N VAL A 61 -6.72 8.38 -3.06
CA VAL A 61 -6.18 7.10 -3.56
C VAL A 61 -4.74 6.89 -3.10
N ILE A 62 -3.88 7.90 -3.27
CA ILE A 62 -2.47 7.83 -2.87
C ILE A 62 -2.33 7.61 -1.36
N VAL A 63 -3.04 8.41 -0.57
CA VAL A 63 -3.00 8.33 0.90
C VAL A 63 -3.47 6.95 1.38
N THR A 64 -4.55 6.42 0.78
CA THR A 64 -5.10 5.11 1.14
C THR A 64 -4.13 3.98 0.77
N ALA A 65 -3.57 4.01 -0.44
CA ALA A 65 -2.61 3.00 -0.90
C ALA A 65 -1.34 2.97 -0.03
N ILE A 66 -0.76 4.13 0.29
CA ILE A 66 0.41 4.23 1.17
C ILE A 66 0.09 3.68 2.56
N SER A 67 -1.10 4.02 3.10
CA SER A 67 -1.55 3.53 4.40
C SER A 67 -1.63 2.01 4.43
N TYR A 68 -2.20 1.38 3.41
CA TYR A 68 -2.29 -0.09 3.35
C TYR A 68 -0.94 -0.76 3.18
N ILE A 69 -0.06 -0.21 2.35
CA ILE A 69 1.30 -0.75 2.16
C ILE A 69 2.05 -0.72 3.49
N PHE A 70 2.13 0.46 4.12
CA PHE A 70 2.89 0.61 5.37
C PHE A 70 2.25 -0.12 6.54
N GLY A 71 0.92 -0.17 6.62
CA GLY A 71 0.21 -0.93 7.63
C GLY A 71 0.49 -2.43 7.53
N ALA A 72 0.44 -2.99 6.31
CA ALA A 72 0.74 -4.40 6.08
C ALA A 72 2.21 -4.73 6.39
N PHE A 73 3.16 -3.91 5.94
CA PHE A 73 4.57 -4.10 6.25
C PHE A 73 4.85 -3.96 7.74
N SER A 74 4.20 -3.02 8.44
CA SER A 74 4.31 -2.88 9.89
C SER A 74 3.97 -4.18 10.61
N ILE A 75 2.87 -4.84 10.25
CA ILE A 75 2.45 -6.11 10.84
C ILE A 75 3.47 -7.21 10.56
N VAL A 76 3.97 -7.30 9.31
CA VAL A 76 4.97 -8.31 8.94
C VAL A 76 6.29 -8.13 9.71
N TYR A 77 6.76 -6.89 9.86
CA TYR A 77 7.95 -6.58 10.64
C TYR A 77 7.74 -6.81 12.14
N MET A 78 6.56 -6.48 12.68
CA MET A 78 6.23 -6.76 14.08
C MET A 78 6.26 -8.27 14.35
N TYR A 79 5.59 -9.06 13.50
CA TYR A 79 5.57 -10.51 13.62
C TYR A 79 6.98 -11.10 13.55
N SER A 80 7.80 -10.60 12.63
CA SER A 80 9.21 -11.03 12.49
C SER A 80 10.05 -10.69 13.72
N ALA A 81 9.83 -9.50 14.31
CA ALA A 81 10.50 -9.05 15.53
C ALA A 81 10.08 -9.86 16.76
N LEU A 82 8.82 -10.29 16.85
CA LEU A 82 8.34 -11.14 17.96
C LEU A 82 8.90 -12.57 17.88
N LYS A 83 9.15 -13.07 16.66
CA LYS A 83 9.62 -14.44 16.43
C LYS A 83 11.12 -14.62 16.66
N LYS A 84 11.92 -13.58 16.45
CA LYS A 84 13.37 -13.61 16.64
C LYS A 84 13.73 -12.86 17.93
N LYS A 85 14.63 -13.40 18.75
CA LYS A 85 15.15 -12.74 19.96
C LYS A 85 16.61 -12.34 19.76
N THR A 86 16.87 -11.56 18.71
CA THR A 86 18.21 -11.08 18.33
C THR A 86 18.24 -9.55 18.30
N GLU A 87 19.42 -8.92 18.28
CA GLU A 87 19.54 -7.45 18.14
C GLU A 87 18.83 -6.90 16.89
N GLU A 88 18.79 -7.68 15.81
CA GLU A 88 18.03 -7.32 14.60
C GLU A 88 16.53 -7.18 14.87
N SER A 89 16.02 -7.86 15.89
CA SER A 89 14.60 -7.88 16.24
C SER A 89 14.17 -6.53 16.83
N LEU A 90 15.06 -5.86 17.57
CA LEU A 90 14.81 -4.50 18.06
C LEU A 90 14.72 -3.50 16.89
N LYS A 91 15.60 -3.64 15.88
CA LYS A 91 15.55 -2.81 14.66
C LYS A 91 14.25 -3.04 13.88
N MET A 92 13.83 -4.30 13.74
CA MET A 92 12.57 -4.65 13.07
C MET A 92 11.35 -4.13 13.83
N ALA A 93 11.35 -4.19 15.17
CA ALA A 93 10.29 -3.62 15.99
C ALA A 93 10.22 -2.09 15.84
N GLY A 94 11.36 -1.40 15.88
CA GLY A 94 11.43 0.05 15.65
C GLY A 94 10.89 0.45 14.28
N LEU A 95 11.29 -0.27 13.22
CA LEU A 95 10.78 -0.04 11.86
C LEU A 95 9.27 -0.29 11.78
N SER A 96 8.79 -1.36 12.41
CA SER A 96 7.35 -1.68 12.45
C SER A 96 6.54 -0.56 13.11
N VAL A 97 6.98 -0.06 14.25
CA VAL A 97 6.31 1.04 14.96
C VAL A 97 6.32 2.33 14.13
N LEU A 98 7.44 2.64 13.46
CA LEU A 98 7.52 3.78 12.56
C LEU A 98 6.53 3.68 11.40
N LEU A 99 6.45 2.52 10.75
CA LEU A 99 5.50 2.27 9.65
C LEU A 99 4.05 2.36 10.13
N LEU A 100 3.76 1.87 11.34
CA LEU A 100 2.44 1.98 11.94
C LEU A 100 2.06 3.44 12.21
N LEU A 101 3.00 4.23 12.72
CA LEU A 101 2.81 5.66 12.98
C LEU A 101 2.50 6.41 11.68
N ILE A 102 3.27 6.15 10.61
CA ILE A 102 3.00 6.77 9.30
C ILE A 102 1.61 6.36 8.79
N THR A 103 1.23 5.09 8.94
CA THR A 103 -0.10 4.60 8.57
C THR A 103 -1.20 5.35 9.32
N PHE A 104 -1.04 5.51 10.63
CA PHE A 104 -2.01 6.22 11.46
C PHE A 104 -2.15 7.71 11.07
N LEU A 105 -1.02 8.38 10.80
CA LEU A 105 -1.02 9.77 10.35
C LEU A 105 -1.70 9.92 8.97
N MET A 106 -1.42 9.01 8.04
CA MET A 106 -2.02 9.02 6.71
C MET A 106 -3.53 8.77 6.77
N LEU A 107 -3.99 7.83 7.59
CA LEU A 107 -5.42 7.59 7.79
C LEU A 107 -6.12 8.77 8.50
N SER A 108 -5.44 9.42 9.45
CA SER A 108 -5.95 10.65 10.08
C SER A 108 -6.06 11.79 9.07
N TYR A 109 -5.09 11.90 8.16
CA TYR A 109 -5.13 12.86 7.06
C TYR A 109 -6.27 12.54 6.07
N LEU A 110 -6.48 11.27 5.74
CA LEU A 110 -7.61 10.84 4.92
C LEU A 110 -8.96 11.20 5.55
N TYR A 111 -9.09 11.03 6.87
CA TYR A 111 -10.28 11.44 7.62
C TYR A 111 -10.51 12.94 7.54
N TYR A 112 -9.45 13.74 7.69
CA TYR A 112 -9.52 15.19 7.51
C TYR A 112 -9.99 15.57 6.09
N LEU A 113 -9.42 14.95 5.06
CA LEU A 113 -9.82 15.20 3.67
C LEU A 113 -11.30 14.92 3.42
N LYS A 114 -11.85 13.86 4.03
CA LYS A 114 -13.26 13.49 3.86
C LYS A 114 -14.24 14.45 4.52
N ILE A 115 -13.85 15.10 5.62
CA ILE A 115 -14.76 15.92 6.43
C ILE A 115 -14.64 17.41 6.12
N TYR A 116 -13.42 17.90 5.88
CA TYR A 116 -13.14 19.33 5.85
C TYR A 116 -12.70 19.84 4.47
N ALA A 117 -12.28 18.96 3.56
CA ALA A 117 -11.78 19.36 2.24
C ALA A 117 -12.77 19.10 1.09
N ARG A 118 -13.98 18.61 1.39
CA ARG A 118 -15.13 18.51 0.47
C ARG A 118 -16.13 19.61 0.78
#